data_AF-A0AAE2JUB6-F1
#
_entry.id   AF-A0AAE2JUB6-F1
#
_cell.length_a   1.000
_cell.length_b   1.000
_cell.length_c   1.000
_cell.angle_alpha   90.00
_cell.angle_beta   90.00
_cell.angle_gamma   90.00
#
_symmetry.space_group_name_H-M   'P 1'
#
loop_
_entity.id
_entity.type
_entity.pdbx_description
1 polymer ?
#
loop_
_entity_poly.entity_id
_entity_poly.type
_entity_poly.pdbx_seq_one_letter_code
_entity_poly.pdbx_strand_id
1 'polypeptide(L)' 'MNFFRRKRMQSQCFHEWRVRDFCIEYDYSGVRPDPIEFYEIGCQKCGKSRHIDQYQFSRMCSTGMIARDSE' A
#
# COMPACT_ATOMS: atom_id res chain seq x y z
N MET A 1 -6.64 -32.70 11.98
CA MET A 1 -6.52 -31.40 12.68
C MET A 1 -6.13 -30.36 11.64
N ASN A 2 -7.06 -29.47 11.28
CA ASN A 2 -6.89 -28.54 10.16
C ASN A 2 -5.97 -27.38 10.57
N PHE A 3 -4.76 -27.35 10.01
CA PHE A 3 -3.84 -26.23 10.14
C PHE A 3 -4.28 -25.10 9.22
N PHE A 4 -5.17 -24.23 9.71
CA PHE A 4 -5.39 -22.91 9.11
C PHE A 4 -4.09 -22.10 9.27
N ARG A 5 -3.16 -22.24 8.32
CA ARG A 5 -2.04 -21.31 8.15
C ARG A 5 -2.64 -19.93 7.90
N ARG A 6 -2.82 -19.13 8.97
CA ARG A 6 -3.06 -17.70 8.83
C ARG A 6 -1.91 -17.18 7.97
N LYS A 7 -2.19 -16.76 6.73
CA LYS A 7 -1.25 -15.93 5.95
C LYS A 7 -0.84 -14.83 6.91
N ARG A 8 0.45 -14.78 7.29
CA ARG A 8 0.98 -13.74 8.17
C ARG A 8 0.45 -12.42 7.61
N MET A 9 -0.49 -11.80 8.33
CA MET A 9 -0.86 -10.41 8.11
C MET A 9 0.46 -9.69 7.99
N GLN A 10 0.76 -9.12 6.83
CA GLN A 10 1.99 -8.34 6.63
C GLN A 10 2.03 -7.35 7.78
N SER A 11 2.92 -7.60 8.74
CA SER A 11 2.92 -6.90 10.00
C SER A 11 3.20 -5.44 9.69
N GLN A 12 2.13 -4.63 9.76
CA GLN A 12 2.22 -3.19 9.66
C GLN A 12 3.19 -2.78 10.76
N CYS A 13 4.31 -2.20 10.35
CA CYS A 13 5.19 -1.58 11.31
C CYS A 13 4.71 -0.14 11.49
N PHE A 14 4.72 0.33 12.73
CA PHE A 14 4.36 1.71 13.10
C PHE A 14 5.50 2.69 12.80
N HIS A 15 6.30 2.39 11.78
CA HIS A 15 7.39 3.26 11.33
C HIS A 15 6.89 4.25 10.29
N GLU A 16 7.71 5.25 10.01
CA GLU A 16 7.48 6.16 8.89
C GLU A 16 7.56 5.39 7.56
N TRP A 17 6.50 5.55 6.77
CA TRP A 17 6.42 5.10 5.39
C TRP A 17 6.62 6.30 4.45
N ARG A 18 7.18 6.07 3.28
CA ARG A 18 7.29 7.07 2.21
C ARG A 18 6.73 6.52 0.92
N VAL A 19 6.16 7.40 0.10
CA VAL A 19 5.79 7.05 -1.28
C VAL A 19 7.07 6.79 -2.05
N ARG A 20 7.11 5.65 -2.74
CA ARG A 20 8.21 5.27 -3.63
C ARG A 20 7.80 5.46 -5.08
N ASP A 21 6.61 4.99 -5.42
CA ASP A 21 6.15 4.95 -6.81
C ASP A 21 4.63 5.08 -6.89
N PHE A 22 4.14 5.33 -8.11
CA PHE A 22 2.73 5.39 -8.44
C PHE A 22 2.49 4.50 -9.67
N CYS A 23 1.69 3.46 -9.48
CA CYS A 23 1.44 2.43 -10.47
C CYS A 23 -0.03 2.46 -10.90
N ILE A 24 -0.27 2.21 -12.18
CA ILE A 24 -1.61 2.04 -12.74
C ILE A 24 -1.69 0.61 -13.27
N GLU A 25 -2.51 -0.22 -12.64
CA GLU A 25 -2.83 -1.56 -13.15
C GLU A 25 -4.17 -1.51 -13.88
N TYR A 26 -4.31 -2.28 -14.96
CA TYR A 26 -5.57 -2.35 -15.71
C TYR A 26 -6.23 -3.68 -15.38
N ASP A 27 -7.35 -3.65 -14.67
CA ASP A 27 -8.14 -4.85 -14.42
C ASP A 27 -9.16 -5.02 -15.56
N TYR A 28 -9.23 -6.23 -16.11
CA TYR A 28 -10.14 -6.53 -17.21
C TYR A 28 -11.44 -7.14 -16.67
N SER A 29 -12.45 -6.29 -16.50
CA SER A 29 -13.78 -6.68 -16.00
C SER A 29 -14.66 -7.38 -17.05
N GLY A 30 -14.14 -7.65 -18.25
CA GLY A 30 -14.89 -8.29 -19.35
C GLY A 30 -15.62 -7.30 -20.27
N VAL A 31 -15.81 -6.06 -19.85
CA VAL A 31 -16.48 -5.02 -20.64
C VAL A 31 -15.46 -4.00 -21.17
N ARG A 32 -14.62 -3.44 -20.30
CA ARG A 32 -13.53 -2.52 -20.66
C ARG A 32 -12.39 -2.65 -19.61
N PRO A 33 -11.13 -2.34 -19.97
CA PRO A 33 -10.08 -2.22 -18.98
C PRO A 33 -10.35 -1.00 -18.10
N ASP A 34 -10.56 -1.24 -16.81
CA ASP A 34 -10.71 -0.18 -15.81
C ASP A 34 -9.32 0.10 -15.21
N PRO A 35 -8.81 1.34 -15.30
CA PRO A 35 -7.55 1.68 -14.67
C PRO A 35 -7.73 1.70 -13.14
N ILE A 36 -6.87 0.99 -12.43
CA ILE A 36 -6.80 0.99 -10.98
C ILE A 36 -5.47 1.63 -10.58
N GLU A 37 -5.57 2.75 -9.89
CA GLU A 37 -4.44 3.54 -9.43
C GLU A 37 -4.00 3.08 -8.03
N PHE A 38 -2.71 2.79 -7.89
CA PHE A 38 -2.09 2.36 -6.64
C PHE A 38 -0.84 3.18 -6.34
N TYR A 39 -0.63 3.45 -5.06
CA TYR A 39 0.61 4.02 -4.54
C TYR A 39 1.48 2.91 -3.99
N GLU A 40 2.74 2.83 -4.43
CA GLU A 40 3.73 2.00 -3.76
C GLU A 40 4.34 2.79 -2.62
N ILE A 41 4.20 2.29 -1.39
CA ILE A 41 4.83 2.86 -0.20
C ILE A 41 5.89 1.93 0.37
N GLY A 42 7.01 2.51 0.78
CA GLY A 42 8.12 1.82 1.41
C GLY A 42 8.34 2.28 2.84
N CYS A 43 8.48 1.34 3.76
CA CYS A 43 8.95 1.62 5.11
C CYS A 43 10.45 1.89 5.10
N GLN A 44 10.87 3.06 5.58
CA GLN A 44 12.29 3.44 5.62
C GLN A 44 13.12 2.57 6.57
N LYS A 45 12.52 2.09 7.68
CA LYS A 45 13.24 1.29 8.69
C LYS A 45 13.25 -0.22 8.43
N CYS A 46 12.17 -0.76 7.88
CA CYS A 46 12.04 -2.21 7.68
C CYS A 46 12.37 -2.67 6.26
N GLY A 47 12.50 -1.75 5.31
CA GLY A 47 12.67 -2.08 3.89
C GLY A 47 11.45 -2.78 3.26
N LYS A 48 10.31 -2.84 3.96
CA LYS A 48 9.06 -3.41 3.44
C LYS A 48 8.43 -2.44 2.46
N SER A 49 7.99 -2.93 1.30
CA SER A 49 7.13 -2.18 0.37
C SER A 49 5.74 -2.80 0.29
N ARG A 50 4.76 -2.00 -0.15
CA ARG A 50 3.40 -2.46 -0.46
C ARG A 50 2.68 -1.49 -1.39
N HIS A 51 1.72 -2.02 -2.13
CA HIS A 51 0.75 -1.24 -2.89
C HIS A 51 -0.46 -0.91 -2.02
N ILE A 52 -0.88 0.34 -2.03
CA ILE A 52 -2.07 0.83 -1.33
C ILE A 52 -2.91 1.65 -2.30
N ASP A 53 -4.23 1.57 -2.17
CA ASP A 53 -5.16 2.39 -2.94
C ASP A 53 -5.21 3.84 -2.40
N GLN A 54 -5.86 4.72 -3.16
CA GLN A 54 -6.01 6.14 -2.82
C GLN A 54 -6.66 6.38 -1.44
N TYR A 55 -7.64 5.55 -1.05
CA TYR A 55 -8.31 5.70 0.24
C TYR A 55 -7.39 5.32 1.39
N GLN A 56 -6.65 4.21 1.25
CA GLN A 56 -5.63 3.81 2.21
C GLN A 56 -4.51 4.84 2.33
N PHE A 57 -4.05 5.38 1.21
CA PHE A 57 -3.05 6.45 1.19
C PHE A 57 -3.53 7.68 1.95
N SER A 58 -4.74 8.16 1.65
CA SER A 58 -5.35 9.29 2.35
C SER A 58 -5.46 9.08 3.87
N ARG A 59 -5.92 7.88 4.29
CA ARG A 59 -5.99 7.50 5.71
C ARG A 59 -4.63 7.51 6.38
N MET A 60 -3.60 6.97 5.72
CA MET A 60 -2.25 6.89 6.27
C MET A 60 -1.55 8.26 6.34
N CYS A 61 -1.79 9.14 5.38
CA CYS A 61 -1.34 10.53 5.47
C CYS A 61 -2.02 11.24 6.65
N SER A 62 -3.34 11.04 6.82
CA SER A 62 -4.12 11.65 7.90
C SER A 62 -3.66 11.19 9.30
N THR A 63 -3.17 9.96 9.42
CA THR A 63 -2.63 9.42 10.66
C THR A 63 -1.13 9.72 10.87
N GLY A 64 -0.48 10.44 9.96
CA GLY A 64 0.95 10.74 10.03
C GLY A 64 1.86 9.51 9.83
N MET A 65 1.33 8.41 9.28
CA MET A 65 2.11 7.21 9.00
C MET A 65 2.95 7.32 7.73
N ILE A 66 2.51 8.15 6.78
CA ILE A 66 3.28 8.48 5.58
C ILE A 66 3.83 9.88 5.73
N ALA A 67 5.15 10.03 5.72
CA ALA A 67 5.76 11.33 5.55
C ALA A 67 5.48 11.81 4.13
N ARG A 68 4.74 12.91 4.02
CA ARG A 68 4.80 13.73 2.81
C ARG A 68 6.18 14.37 2.86
N ASP A 69 7.03 14.11 1.87
CA ASP A 69 8.22 14.93 1.65
C ASP A 69 7.71 16.37 1.57
N SER A 70 7.87 17.08 2.68
CA SER A 70 7.69 18.52 2.75
C SER A 70 9.05 19.04 2.33
N GLU A 71 9.05 19.76 1.21
CA GLU A 71 10.20 20.38 0.54
C GLU A 71 11.36 20.78 1.45
#